data_AF-A0A2N1UJX1-F1
#
_entry.id   AF-A0A2N1UJX1-F1
#
_cell.length_a   1.000
_cell.length_b   1.000
_cell.length_c   1.000
_cell.angle_alpha   90.00
_cell.angle_beta   90.00
_cell.angle_gamma   90.00
#
_symmetry.space_group_name_H-M   'P 1'
#
loop_
_entity.id
_entity.type
_entity.pdbx_description
1 polymer ?
#
loop_
_entity_poly.entity_id
_entity_poly.type
_entity_poly.pdbx_seq_one_letter_code
_entity_poly.pdbx_strand_id
1 'polypeptide(L)'
;MPRAIKKKAGKKGIATEVEIKGVFEDIKGKLKKKQKTVLVYSLIGLSAVLTLAVILFYQYAAGQKSRRLENSAYNVYYNLSQTKSMTKQEQYRQALDLFQQAYSKQKSPRALLYIASCYFELEQYDDALKTLNTFTKKHANAKDLLPIAYRKTAAVQLIKGDKEAALKTLDAIYKSDGIFQDYALIEAGRILEKAGKTAEATAKYKEITEKFPGSPFVEEAKARLGVKKEG
;
A
#
# COMPACT_ATOMS: atom_id res chain seq x y z
N MET A 1 42.71 -8.86 -78.57
CA MET A 1 42.43 -7.74 -77.63
C MET A 1 40.91 -7.52 -77.54
N PRO A 2 40.38 -6.95 -76.45
CA PRO A 2 39.27 -7.53 -75.66
C PRO A 2 37.84 -6.96 -75.88
N ARG A 3 36.86 -7.82 -75.59
CA ARG A 3 35.50 -7.65 -75.00
C ARG A 3 34.56 -6.50 -75.45
N ALA A 4 33.30 -6.89 -75.68
CA ALA A 4 32.16 -6.28 -74.94
C ALA A 4 31.01 -7.29 -74.75
N ILE A 5 30.80 -7.73 -73.51
CA ILE A 5 29.66 -8.54 -73.06
C ILE A 5 28.47 -7.59 -72.85
N LYS A 6 27.33 -7.89 -73.49
CA LYS A 6 26.06 -7.19 -73.31
C LYS A 6 25.62 -7.26 -71.85
N LYS A 7 25.59 -6.11 -71.15
CA LYS A 7 24.98 -5.98 -69.82
C LYS A 7 23.46 -5.95 -69.96
N LYS A 8 22.79 -7.04 -69.57
CA LYS A 8 21.34 -7.08 -69.31
C LYS A 8 21.16 -6.85 -67.80
N ALA A 9 20.81 -5.63 -67.41
CA ALA A 9 20.37 -5.28 -66.06
C ALA A 9 19.14 -4.39 -66.25
N GLY A 10 17.97 -4.60 -65.67
CA GLY A 10 17.51 -5.50 -64.61
C GLY A 10 16.24 -4.83 -64.10
N LYS A 11 15.07 -5.19 -64.67
CA LYS A 11 13.73 -4.67 -64.35
C LYS A 11 13.25 -5.06 -62.91
N LYS A 12 14.12 -4.97 -61.90
CA LYS A 12 13.80 -5.39 -60.52
C LYS A 12 13.23 -4.28 -59.63
N GLY A 13 13.38 -3.00 -59.98
CA GLY A 13 12.82 -1.89 -59.18
C GLY A 13 11.34 -1.58 -59.46
N ILE A 14 10.89 -1.79 -60.70
CA ILE A 14 9.52 -1.46 -61.12
C ILE A 14 8.50 -2.48 -60.59
N ALA A 15 8.88 -3.75 -60.45
CA ALA A 15 7.98 -4.81 -59.99
C ALA A 15 7.59 -4.65 -58.51
N THR A 16 8.54 -4.33 -57.64
CA THR A 16 8.30 -4.12 -56.19
C THR A 16 7.48 -2.86 -55.92
N GLU A 17 7.68 -1.78 -56.67
CA GLU A 17 6.89 -0.55 -56.51
C GLU A 17 5.44 -0.72 -57.00
N VAL A 18 5.24 -1.50 -58.06
CA VAL A 18 3.91 -1.86 -58.59
C VAL A 18 3.17 -2.80 -57.63
N GLU A 19 3.87 -3.75 -57.00
CA GLU A 19 3.30 -4.63 -55.97
C GLU A 19 2.89 -3.85 -54.72
N ILE A 20 3.75 -2.94 -54.22
CA ILE A 20 3.42 -2.10 -53.06
C ILE A 20 2.23 -1.19 -53.37
N LYS A 21 2.18 -0.56 -54.56
CA LYS A 21 1.02 0.24 -55.00
C LYS A 21 -0.25 -0.60 -55.12
N GLY A 22 -0.15 -1.83 -55.62
CA GLY A 22 -1.26 -2.77 -55.71
C GLY A 22 -1.83 -3.18 -54.34
N VAL A 23 -0.95 -3.44 -53.35
CA VAL A 23 -1.35 -3.74 -51.97
C VAL A 23 -2.02 -2.53 -51.31
N PHE A 24 -1.49 -1.32 -51.52
CA PHE A 24 -2.11 -0.08 -51.02
C PHE A 24 -3.49 0.17 -51.65
N GLU A 25 -3.62 -0.01 -52.96
CA GLU A 25 -4.91 0.16 -53.66
C GLU A 25 -5.93 -0.94 -53.26
N ASP A 26 -5.50 -2.17 -52.99
CA ASP A 26 -6.37 -3.24 -52.46
C ASP A 26 -6.82 -2.95 -51.01
N ILE A 27 -5.91 -2.50 -50.14
CA ILE A 27 -6.23 -2.06 -48.77
C ILE A 27 -7.23 -0.90 -48.81
N LYS A 28 -6.97 0.12 -49.64
CA LYS A 28 -7.84 1.29 -49.86
C LYS A 28 -9.19 0.90 -50.45
N GLY A 29 -9.23 -0.05 -51.38
CA GLY A 29 -10.45 -0.61 -51.95
C GLY A 29 -11.29 -1.37 -50.92
N LYS A 30 -10.66 -2.21 -50.09
CA LYS A 30 -11.31 -2.92 -48.97
C LYS A 30 -11.82 -1.96 -47.89
N LEU A 31 -11.05 -0.92 -47.57
CA LEU A 31 -11.44 0.18 -46.68
C LEU A 31 -12.64 0.96 -47.22
N LYS A 32 -12.69 1.27 -48.52
CA LYS A 32 -13.86 1.91 -49.16
C LYS A 32 -15.10 1.01 -49.12
N LYS A 33 -14.96 -0.29 -49.38
CA LYS A 33 -16.08 -1.26 -49.36
C LYS A 33 -16.67 -1.46 -47.96
N LYS A 34 -15.87 -1.29 -46.90
CA LYS A 34 -16.27 -1.34 -45.49
C LYS A 34 -16.15 0.02 -44.77
N GLN A 35 -16.23 1.13 -45.50
CA GLN A 35 -15.92 2.46 -44.97
C GLN A 35 -16.78 2.84 -43.77
N LYS A 36 -18.08 2.53 -43.82
CA LYS A 36 -19.01 2.73 -42.69
C LYS A 36 -18.58 1.90 -41.46
N THR A 37 -18.19 0.65 -41.67
CA THR A 37 -17.72 -0.24 -40.59
C THR A 37 -16.42 0.25 -39.96
N VAL A 38 -15.44 0.66 -40.76
CA VAL A 38 -14.18 1.22 -40.24
C VAL A 38 -14.42 2.52 -39.50
N LEU A 39 -15.25 3.43 -40.03
CA LEU A 39 -15.62 4.67 -39.35
C LEU A 39 -16.31 4.40 -37.99
N VAL A 40 -17.25 3.45 -37.94
CA VAL A 40 -17.93 3.06 -36.69
C VAL A 40 -16.93 2.52 -35.67
N TYR A 41 -16.03 1.61 -36.04
CA TYR A 41 -15.01 1.10 -35.11
C TYR A 41 -14.00 2.17 -34.68
N SER A 42 -13.61 3.09 -35.57
CA SER A 42 -12.77 4.23 -35.22
C SER A 42 -13.46 5.18 -34.24
N LEU A 43 -14.76 5.44 -34.40
CA LEU A 43 -15.55 6.25 -33.47
C LEU A 43 -15.71 5.57 -32.11
N ILE A 44 -15.95 4.26 -32.09
CA ILE A 44 -15.99 3.47 -30.84
C ILE A 44 -14.64 3.52 -30.13
N GLY A 45 -13.55 3.32 -30.87
CA GLY A 45 -12.19 3.41 -30.34
C GLY A 45 -11.87 4.79 -29.77
N LEU A 46 -12.21 5.86 -30.50
CA LEU A 46 -12.02 7.24 -30.02
C LEU A 46 -12.85 7.52 -28.77
N SER A 47 -14.12 7.09 -28.74
CA SER A 47 -14.99 7.23 -27.56
C SER A 47 -14.43 6.49 -26.34
N ALA A 48 -13.89 5.29 -26.54
CA ALA A 48 -13.24 4.53 -25.47
C ALA A 48 -11.99 5.25 -24.92
N VAL A 49 -11.15 5.80 -25.80
CA VAL A 49 -9.96 6.58 -25.41
C VAL A 49 -10.35 7.85 -24.65
N LEU A 50 -11.35 8.59 -25.12
CA LEU A 50 -11.84 9.80 -24.43
C LEU A 50 -12.41 9.47 -23.05
N THR A 51 -13.18 8.39 -22.94
CA THR A 51 -13.74 7.94 -21.66
C THR A 51 -12.62 7.55 -20.69
N LEU A 52 -11.62 6.81 -21.17
CA LEU A 52 -10.44 6.46 -20.38
C LEU A 52 -9.68 7.73 -19.93
N ALA A 53 -9.48 8.70 -20.81
CA ALA A 53 -8.80 9.96 -20.50
C ALA A 53 -9.56 10.75 -19.41
N VAL A 54 -10.89 10.82 -19.48
CA VAL A 54 -11.73 11.46 -18.46
C VAL A 54 -11.60 10.73 -17.12
N ILE A 55 -11.63 9.39 -17.11
CA ILE A 55 -11.45 8.60 -15.88
C ILE A 55 -10.07 8.85 -15.26
N LEU A 56 -9.00 8.81 -16.07
CA LEU A 56 -7.64 9.05 -15.61
C LEU A 56 -7.46 10.48 -15.08
N PHE A 57 -8.00 11.47 -15.79
CA PHE A 57 -7.98 12.86 -15.34
C PHE A 57 -8.71 13.04 -14.01
N TYR A 58 -9.91 12.44 -13.86
CA TYR A 58 -10.66 12.47 -12.61
C TYR A 58 -9.89 11.80 -11.46
N GLN A 59 -9.30 10.62 -11.68
CA GLN A 59 -8.48 9.93 -10.68
C GLN A 59 -7.25 10.76 -10.27
N TYR A 60 -6.60 11.40 -11.24
CA TYR A 60 -5.47 12.28 -10.99
C TYR A 60 -5.87 13.51 -10.15
N ALA A 61 -6.94 14.20 -10.53
CA ALA A 61 -7.45 15.37 -9.82
C ALA A 61 -7.90 15.01 -8.39
N ALA A 62 -8.62 13.89 -8.23
CA ALA A 62 -9.02 13.36 -6.93
C ALA A 62 -7.80 13.00 -6.05
N GLY A 63 -6.78 12.38 -6.64
CA GLY A 63 -5.53 12.04 -5.95
C GLY A 63 -4.74 13.26 -5.50
N GLN A 64 -4.65 14.32 -6.33
CA GLN A 64 -4.03 15.59 -5.94
C GLN A 64 -4.75 16.23 -4.75
N LYS A 65 -6.10 16.27 -4.78
CA LYS A 65 -6.89 16.79 -3.66
C LYS A 65 -6.71 15.95 -2.39
N SER A 66 -6.70 14.63 -2.52
CA SER A 66 -6.43 13.70 -1.41
C SER A 66 -5.08 13.97 -0.76
N ARG A 67 -4.01 14.09 -1.56
CA ARG A 67 -2.64 14.35 -1.06
C ARG A 67 -2.53 15.67 -0.28
N ARG A 68 -3.19 16.74 -0.75
CA ARG A 68 -3.22 18.01 -0.02
C ARG A 68 -3.91 17.88 1.33
N LEU A 69 -5.02 17.15 1.37
CA LEU A 69 -5.74 16.86 2.62
C LEU A 69 -4.90 15.99 3.56
N GLU A 70 -4.26 14.93 3.06
CA GLU A 70 -3.35 14.10 3.86
C GLU A 70 -2.19 14.92 4.45
N ASN A 71 -1.56 15.79 3.65
CA ASN A 71 -0.48 16.66 4.13
C ASN A 71 -0.96 17.60 5.24
N SER A 72 -2.13 18.22 5.07
CA SER A 72 -2.74 19.04 6.13
C SER A 72 -3.06 18.21 7.37
N ALA A 73 -3.59 16.99 7.19
CA ALA A 73 -3.90 16.07 8.27
C ALA A 73 -2.64 15.65 9.03
N TYR A 74 -1.51 15.41 8.35
CA TYR A 74 -0.22 15.12 8.98
C TYR A 74 0.30 16.28 9.80
N ASN A 75 0.20 17.51 9.28
CA ASN A 75 0.65 18.70 10.00
C ASN A 75 -0.14 18.87 11.31
N VAL A 76 -1.45 18.60 11.29
CA VAL A 76 -2.28 18.62 12.50
C VAL A 76 -1.96 17.42 13.40
N TYR A 77 -1.92 16.20 12.86
CA TYR A 77 -1.68 14.98 13.62
C TYR A 77 -0.36 15.00 14.40
N TYR A 78 0.71 15.51 13.79
CA TYR A 78 2.04 15.60 14.40
C TYR A 78 2.36 16.97 15.00
N ASN A 79 1.40 17.90 14.98
CA ASN A 79 1.56 19.26 15.50
C ASN A 79 2.78 20.01 14.90
N LEU A 80 3.01 19.90 13.58
CA LEU A 80 4.25 20.37 12.94
C LEU A 80 4.26 21.86 12.58
N SER A 81 3.10 22.53 12.56
CA SER A 81 2.99 23.89 11.98
C SER A 81 2.00 24.80 12.71
N GLN A 82 1.58 24.44 13.92
CA GLN A 82 0.56 25.20 14.64
C GLN A 82 1.20 26.31 15.48
N THR A 83 0.77 27.55 15.25
CA THR A 83 1.08 28.71 16.11
C THR A 83 0.13 28.81 17.31
N LYS A 84 -1.04 28.16 17.23
CA LYS A 84 -2.06 28.12 18.28
C LYS A 84 -1.94 26.82 19.07
N SER A 85 -1.93 26.93 20.40
CA SER A 85 -2.01 25.77 21.29
C SER A 85 -3.38 25.09 21.15
N MET A 86 -3.39 23.79 20.88
CA MET A 86 -4.58 22.94 20.82
C MET A 86 -4.48 21.84 21.87
N THR A 87 -5.61 21.40 22.41
CA THR A 87 -5.63 20.18 23.21
C THR A 87 -5.39 18.96 22.31
N LYS A 88 -4.87 17.86 22.88
CA LYS A 88 -4.71 16.59 22.13
C LYS A 88 -6.03 16.11 21.53
N GLN A 89 -7.14 16.29 22.25
CA GLN A 89 -8.46 15.86 21.78
C GLN A 89 -8.89 16.64 20.53
N GLU A 90 -8.74 17.97 20.53
CA GLU A 90 -9.04 18.80 19.36
C GLU A 90 -8.12 18.47 18.19
N GLN A 91 -6.82 18.29 18.46
CA GLN A 91 -5.82 17.93 17.47
C GLN A 91 -6.21 16.65 16.72
N TYR A 92 -6.49 15.56 17.45
CA TYR A 92 -6.81 14.28 16.82
C TYR A 92 -8.20 14.27 16.18
N ARG A 93 -9.18 15.03 16.69
CA ARG A 93 -10.48 15.21 16.02
C ARG A 93 -10.34 15.93 14.69
N GLN A 94 -9.56 17.01 14.64
CA GLN A 94 -9.32 17.74 13.40
C GLN A 94 -8.53 16.90 12.39
N ALA A 95 -7.50 16.17 12.85
CA ALA A 95 -6.76 15.25 12.00
C ALA A 95 -7.65 14.14 11.43
N LEU A 96 -8.53 13.56 12.27
CA LEU A 96 -9.49 12.54 11.86
C LEU A 96 -10.39 13.01 10.72
N ASP A 97 -10.99 14.19 10.86
CA ASP A 97 -11.84 14.79 9.83
C ASP A 97 -11.07 14.96 8.50
N LEU A 98 -9.87 15.53 8.54
CA LEU A 98 -9.04 15.73 7.34
C LEU A 98 -8.66 14.40 6.68
N PHE A 99 -8.28 13.38 7.45
CA PHE A 99 -7.98 12.05 6.90
C PHE A 99 -9.22 11.36 6.31
N GLN A 100 -10.40 11.52 6.93
CA GLN A 100 -11.65 11.00 6.38
C GLN A 100 -12.02 11.68 5.07
N GLN A 101 -11.87 13.01 5.00
CA GLN A 101 -12.06 13.75 3.76
C GLN A 101 -11.07 13.29 2.69
N ALA A 102 -9.79 13.10 3.01
CA ALA A 102 -8.80 12.56 2.08
C ALA A 102 -9.21 11.17 1.58
N TYR A 103 -9.54 10.25 2.49
CA TYR A 103 -9.98 8.89 2.17
C TYR A 103 -11.28 8.85 1.33
N SER A 104 -12.14 9.88 1.44
CA SER A 104 -13.32 10.01 0.58
C SER A 104 -12.95 10.31 -0.88
N LYS A 105 -11.85 11.04 -1.12
CA LYS A 105 -11.35 11.40 -2.46
C LYS A 105 -10.53 10.27 -3.07
N GLN A 106 -9.70 9.60 -2.28
CA GLN A 106 -8.93 8.46 -2.73
C GLN A 106 -8.82 7.42 -1.62
N LYS A 107 -9.13 6.16 -1.92
CA LYS A 107 -9.08 5.04 -0.96
C LYS A 107 -7.63 4.62 -0.66
N SER A 108 -6.88 5.52 -0.03
CA SER A 108 -5.50 5.36 0.36
C SER A 108 -5.39 4.43 1.59
N PRO A 109 -4.60 3.34 1.52
CA PRO A 109 -4.34 2.50 2.68
C PRO A 109 -3.72 3.30 3.83
N ARG A 110 -2.82 4.23 3.49
CA ARG A 110 -2.15 5.08 4.47
C ARG A 110 -3.15 5.98 5.20
N ALA A 111 -4.04 6.68 4.49
CA ALA A 111 -5.07 7.48 5.12
C ALA A 111 -5.94 6.65 6.07
N LEU A 112 -6.32 5.43 5.67
CA LEU A 112 -7.12 4.54 6.51
C LEU A 112 -6.40 4.13 7.81
N LEU A 113 -5.09 3.91 7.77
CA LEU A 113 -4.30 3.68 9.00
C LEU A 113 -4.25 4.89 9.92
N TYR A 114 -4.18 6.09 9.36
CA TYR A 114 -4.17 7.30 10.17
C TYR A 114 -5.56 7.63 10.73
N ILE A 115 -6.65 7.30 10.03
CA ILE A 115 -8.02 7.33 10.59
C ILE A 115 -8.08 6.43 11.83
N ALA A 116 -7.63 5.17 11.71
CA ALA A 116 -7.57 4.25 12.85
C ALA A 116 -6.68 4.78 13.99
N SER A 117 -5.58 5.46 13.64
CA SER A 117 -4.69 6.06 14.63
C SER A 117 -5.36 7.22 15.35
N CYS A 118 -6.08 8.09 14.66
CA CYS A 118 -6.83 9.16 15.31
C CYS A 118 -7.90 8.59 16.24
N TYR A 119 -8.63 7.56 15.82
CA TYR A 119 -9.58 6.87 16.72
C TYR A 119 -8.88 6.29 17.95
N PHE A 120 -7.71 5.69 17.80
CA PHE A 120 -6.91 5.19 18.92
C PHE A 120 -6.52 6.29 19.91
N GLU A 121 -5.99 7.42 19.42
CA GLU A 121 -5.57 8.55 20.27
C GLU A 121 -6.76 9.29 20.90
N LEU A 122 -7.96 9.15 20.32
CA LEU A 122 -9.22 9.62 20.87
C LEU A 122 -9.89 8.60 21.82
N GLU A 123 -9.22 7.48 22.09
CA GLU A 123 -9.71 6.37 22.91
C GLU A 123 -11.00 5.72 22.36
N GLN A 124 -11.31 5.96 21.09
CA GLN A 124 -12.42 5.35 20.36
C GLN A 124 -12.00 3.99 19.82
N TYR A 125 -11.75 3.05 20.74
CA TYR A 125 -11.12 1.76 20.42
C TYR A 125 -11.96 0.87 19.49
N ASP A 126 -13.28 0.93 19.57
CA ASP A 126 -14.17 0.18 18.67
C ASP A 126 -14.08 0.66 17.22
N ASP A 127 -14.08 1.99 17.02
CA ASP A 127 -13.93 2.58 15.70
C ASP A 127 -12.52 2.35 15.14
N ALA A 128 -11.49 2.39 15.99
CA ALA A 128 -10.13 2.03 15.63
C ALA A 128 -10.07 0.58 15.12
N LEU A 129 -10.62 -0.38 15.87
CA LEU A 129 -10.60 -1.79 15.49
C LEU A 129 -11.42 -2.08 14.22
N LYS A 130 -12.59 -1.45 14.08
CA LYS A 130 -13.41 -1.53 12.86
C LYS A 130 -12.67 -1.01 11.64
N THR A 131 -11.95 0.10 11.80
CA THR A 131 -11.15 0.72 10.73
C THR A 131 -9.95 -0.16 10.36
N LEU A 132 -9.24 -0.72 11.35
CA LEU A 132 -8.11 -1.65 11.13
C LEU A 132 -8.56 -2.95 10.45
N ASN A 133 -9.71 -3.50 10.84
CA ASN A 133 -10.30 -4.66 10.18
C ASN A 133 -10.69 -4.36 8.72
N THR A 134 -11.14 -3.13 8.45
CA THR A 134 -11.40 -2.70 7.07
C THR A 134 -10.09 -2.60 6.28
N PHE A 135 -9.03 -2.09 6.90
CA PHE A 135 -7.71 -2.00 6.29
C PHE A 135 -7.17 -3.40 5.91
N THR A 136 -7.16 -4.36 6.84
CA THR A 136 -6.62 -5.70 6.58
C THR A 136 -7.43 -6.45 5.51
N LYS A 137 -8.75 -6.23 5.43
CA LYS A 137 -9.61 -6.81 4.39
C LYS A 137 -9.40 -6.18 3.01
N LYS A 138 -9.28 -4.85 2.92
CA LYS A 138 -9.25 -4.13 1.63
C LYS A 138 -7.85 -3.90 1.08
N HIS A 139 -6.83 -3.93 1.94
CA HIS A 139 -5.46 -3.58 1.62
C HIS A 139 -4.47 -4.66 2.08
N ALA A 140 -4.87 -5.93 2.03
CA ALA A 140 -4.03 -7.08 2.36
C ALA A 140 -2.71 -7.14 1.56
N ASN A 141 -2.68 -6.51 0.38
CA ASN A 141 -1.50 -6.40 -0.47
C ASN A 141 -0.54 -5.26 -0.09
N ALA A 142 -0.92 -4.37 0.84
CA ALA A 142 -0.07 -3.28 1.32
C ALA A 142 0.95 -3.80 2.34
N LYS A 143 1.87 -4.65 1.90
CA LYS A 143 2.82 -5.39 2.73
C LYS A 143 3.61 -4.49 3.69
N ASP A 144 4.00 -3.29 3.27
CA ASP A 144 4.77 -2.36 4.10
C ASP A 144 3.94 -1.73 5.24
N LEU A 145 2.61 -1.74 5.11
CA LEU A 145 1.68 -1.10 6.02
C LEU A 145 0.92 -2.12 6.90
N LEU A 146 0.81 -3.37 6.46
CA LEU A 146 0.19 -4.46 7.21
C LEU A 146 0.75 -4.64 8.62
N PRO A 147 2.10 -4.69 8.82
CA PRO A 147 2.68 -4.84 10.14
C PRO A 147 2.31 -3.69 11.08
N ILE A 148 2.20 -2.46 10.57
CA ILE A 148 1.77 -1.28 11.35
C ILE A 148 0.30 -1.43 11.77
N ALA A 149 -0.56 -1.92 10.87
CA ALA A 149 -1.97 -2.17 11.14
C ALA A 149 -2.15 -3.23 12.24
N TYR A 150 -1.43 -4.35 12.12
CA TYR A 150 -1.48 -5.43 13.11
C TYR A 150 -0.93 -4.98 14.46
N ARG A 151 0.16 -4.22 14.50
CA ARG A 151 0.70 -3.65 15.74
C ARG A 151 -0.36 -2.83 16.49
N LYS A 152 -1.06 -1.95 15.77
CA LYS A 152 -2.16 -1.15 16.35
C LYS A 152 -3.36 -2.02 16.75
N THR A 153 -3.67 -3.05 15.97
CA THR A 153 -4.76 -4.00 16.28
C THR A 153 -4.49 -4.73 17.59
N ALA A 154 -3.27 -5.24 17.77
CA ALA A 154 -2.85 -5.90 19.01
C ALA A 154 -2.90 -4.94 20.21
N ALA A 155 -2.42 -3.70 20.04
CA ALA A 155 -2.50 -2.68 21.09
C ALA A 155 -3.95 -2.39 21.52
N VAL A 156 -4.88 -2.22 20.56
CA VAL A 156 -6.31 -2.03 20.85
C VAL A 156 -6.89 -3.24 21.58
N GLN A 157 -6.61 -4.46 21.10
CA GLN A 157 -7.07 -5.70 21.73
C GLN A 157 -6.60 -5.82 23.18
N LEU A 158 -5.34 -5.47 23.45
CA LEU A 158 -4.78 -5.46 24.80
C LEU A 158 -5.46 -4.45 25.72
N ILE A 159 -5.70 -3.21 25.24
CA ILE A 159 -6.42 -2.20 26.01
C ILE A 159 -7.84 -2.67 26.35
N LYS A 160 -8.49 -3.35 25.42
CA LYS A 160 -9.81 -3.95 25.62
C LYS A 160 -9.80 -5.23 26.47
N GLY A 161 -8.63 -5.72 26.88
CA GLY A 161 -8.48 -6.95 27.67
C GLY A 161 -8.59 -8.25 26.87
N ASP A 162 -8.72 -8.18 25.54
CA ASP A 162 -8.80 -9.35 24.66
C ASP A 162 -7.41 -9.93 24.36
N LYS A 163 -6.84 -10.59 25.37
CA LYS A 163 -5.49 -11.16 25.33
C LYS A 163 -5.35 -12.25 24.28
N GLU A 164 -6.39 -13.05 24.06
CA GLU A 164 -6.37 -14.14 23.09
C GLU A 164 -6.31 -13.60 21.66
N ALA A 165 -7.15 -12.61 21.34
CA ALA A 165 -7.10 -11.99 20.02
C ALA A 165 -5.78 -11.23 19.82
N ALA A 166 -5.25 -10.57 20.87
CA ALA A 166 -3.94 -9.94 20.83
C ALA A 166 -2.82 -10.93 20.50
N LEU A 167 -2.76 -12.09 21.18
CA LEU A 167 -1.76 -13.13 20.90
C LEU A 167 -1.85 -13.64 19.47
N LYS A 168 -3.07 -13.83 18.93
CA LYS A 168 -3.26 -14.22 17.52
C LYS A 168 -2.75 -13.16 16.55
N THR A 169 -3.00 -11.89 16.84
CA THR A 169 -2.49 -10.78 16.02
C THR A 169 -0.96 -10.68 16.10
N LEU A 170 -0.38 -10.84 17.29
CA LEU A 170 1.08 -10.82 17.50
C LEU A 170 1.76 -11.99 16.76
N ASP A 171 1.17 -13.19 16.77
CA ASP A 171 1.64 -14.33 15.99
C ASP A 171 1.65 -14.03 14.48
N ALA A 172 0.63 -13.34 13.96
CA ALA A 172 0.59 -12.90 12.56
C ALA A 172 1.69 -11.86 12.24
N ILE A 173 2.02 -10.96 13.18
CA ILE A 173 3.16 -10.03 13.02
C ILE A 173 4.47 -10.81 12.97
N TYR A 174 4.68 -11.73 13.91
CA TYR A 174 5.91 -12.51 13.98
C TYR A 174 6.14 -13.35 12.71
N LYS A 175 5.07 -13.97 12.18
CA LYS A 175 5.12 -14.75 10.92
C LYS A 175 5.30 -13.91 9.65
N SER A 176 5.09 -12.59 9.73
CA SER A 176 5.22 -11.71 8.56
C SER A 176 6.66 -11.38 8.17
N ASP A 177 7.65 -11.83 8.97
CA ASP A 177 9.08 -11.58 8.77
C ASP A 177 9.45 -10.11 8.57
N GLY A 178 8.77 -9.23 9.31
CA GLY A 178 8.91 -7.78 9.22
C GLY A 178 9.54 -7.13 10.45
N ILE A 179 9.68 -5.81 10.40
CA ILE A 179 10.34 -4.95 11.40
C ILE A 179 9.75 -4.96 12.82
N PHE A 180 8.69 -5.74 13.09
CA PHE A 180 8.00 -5.82 14.38
C PHE A 180 7.99 -7.23 14.97
N GLN A 181 8.85 -8.15 14.50
CA GLN A 181 8.96 -9.48 15.08
C GLN A 181 9.38 -9.45 16.55
N ASP A 182 10.36 -8.62 16.89
CA ASP A 182 10.82 -8.41 18.26
C ASP A 182 9.72 -7.82 19.16
N TYR A 183 8.97 -6.85 18.64
CA TYR A 183 7.77 -6.30 19.29
C TYR A 183 6.71 -7.39 19.53
N ALA A 184 6.47 -8.26 18.54
CA ALA A 184 5.52 -9.36 18.68
C ALA A 184 5.94 -10.33 19.79
N LEU A 185 7.23 -10.67 19.86
CA LEU A 185 7.78 -11.56 20.88
C LEU A 185 7.68 -10.95 22.28
N ILE A 186 8.05 -9.68 22.46
CA ILE A 186 8.07 -9.07 23.80
C ILE A 186 6.65 -8.93 24.35
N GLU A 187 5.70 -8.48 23.54
CA GLU A 187 4.31 -8.35 23.99
C GLU A 187 3.66 -9.71 24.23
N ALA A 188 3.91 -10.71 23.38
CA ALA A 188 3.42 -12.05 23.61
C ALA A 188 3.99 -12.64 24.91
N GLY A 189 5.29 -12.47 25.15
CA GLY A 189 5.94 -12.88 26.40
C GLY A 189 5.29 -12.23 27.62
N ARG A 190 5.06 -10.90 27.58
CA ARG A 190 4.40 -10.16 28.68
C ARG A 190 2.98 -10.66 28.95
N ILE A 191 2.21 -10.97 27.90
CA ILE A 191 0.86 -11.51 28.04
C ILE A 191 0.90 -12.90 28.71
N LEU A 192 1.79 -13.78 28.23
CA LEU A 192 1.94 -15.15 28.72
C LEU A 192 2.42 -15.18 30.17
N GLU A 193 3.38 -14.34 30.52
CA GLU A 193 3.91 -14.21 31.88
C GLU A 193 2.80 -13.78 32.85
N LYS A 194 2.04 -12.74 32.51
CA LYS A 194 0.87 -12.29 33.31
C LYS A 194 -0.22 -13.36 33.42
N ALA A 195 -0.25 -14.33 32.51
CA ALA A 195 -1.16 -15.47 32.56
C ALA A 195 -0.60 -16.68 33.33
N GLY A 196 0.59 -16.56 33.95
CA GLY A 196 1.25 -17.65 34.67
C GLY A 196 1.88 -18.71 33.76
N LYS A 197 1.92 -18.47 32.44
CA LYS A 197 2.50 -19.37 31.45
C LYS A 197 4.01 -19.14 31.32
N THR A 198 4.72 -19.32 32.43
CA THR A 198 6.13 -18.95 32.57
C THR A 198 7.01 -19.59 31.50
N ALA A 199 6.85 -20.89 31.23
CA ALA A 199 7.66 -21.58 30.22
C ALA A 199 7.48 -21.00 28.80
N GLU A 200 6.24 -20.70 28.41
CA GLU A 200 5.94 -20.08 27.12
C GLU A 200 6.51 -18.66 27.04
N ALA A 201 6.40 -17.87 28.12
CA ALA A 201 6.95 -16.53 28.19
C ALA A 201 8.48 -16.52 28.10
N THR A 202 9.17 -17.38 28.85
CA THR A 202 10.63 -17.57 28.82
C THR A 202 11.09 -17.90 27.40
N ALA A 203 10.37 -18.75 26.67
CA ALA A 203 10.71 -19.08 25.28
C ALA A 203 10.68 -17.83 24.38
N LYS A 204 9.67 -16.95 24.54
CA LYS A 204 9.59 -15.68 23.77
C LYS A 204 10.74 -14.73 24.11
N TYR A 205 11.07 -14.57 25.39
CA TYR A 205 12.17 -13.68 25.80
C TYR A 205 13.54 -14.20 25.33
N LYS A 206 13.77 -15.52 25.44
CA LYS A 206 15.01 -16.14 24.95
C LYS A 206 15.20 -15.88 23.46
N GLU A 207 14.13 -16.03 22.67
CA GLU A 207 14.17 -15.78 21.24
C GLU A 207 14.55 -14.33 20.89
N ILE A 208 14.10 -13.34 21.67
CA ILE A 208 14.54 -11.94 21.49
C ILE A 208 16.05 -11.83 21.67
N THR A 209 16.59 -12.41 22.74
CA THR A 209 18.02 -12.32 23.05
C THR A 209 18.92 -13.03 22.04
N GLU A 210 18.41 -14.08 21.39
CA GLU A 210 19.17 -14.90 20.45
C GLU A 210 19.06 -14.38 19.00
N LYS A 211 17.85 -14.02 18.56
CA LYS A 211 17.58 -13.64 17.17
C LYS A 211 17.60 -12.15 16.92
N PHE A 212 17.36 -11.33 17.95
CA PHE A 212 17.23 -9.89 17.83
C PHE A 212 18.17 -9.14 18.80
N PRO A 213 19.49 -9.40 18.80
CA PRO A 213 20.42 -8.83 19.79
C PRO A 213 20.54 -7.29 19.75
N GLY A 214 20.11 -6.64 18.66
CA GLY A 214 20.03 -5.18 18.54
C GLY A 214 18.65 -4.58 18.85
N SER A 215 17.68 -5.40 19.25
CA SER A 215 16.32 -4.93 19.55
C SER A 215 16.30 -4.05 20.81
N PRO A 216 15.48 -2.99 20.85
CA PRO A 216 15.27 -2.19 22.07
C PRO A 216 14.69 -3.01 23.23
N PHE A 217 14.19 -4.23 22.99
CA PHE A 217 13.59 -5.10 24.00
C PHE A 217 14.56 -6.12 24.61
N VAL A 218 15.82 -6.19 24.16
CA VAL A 218 16.80 -7.20 24.61
C VAL A 218 17.06 -7.10 26.12
N GLU A 219 17.27 -5.90 26.63
CA GLU A 219 17.59 -5.72 28.05
C GLU A 219 16.39 -6.08 28.95
N GLU A 220 15.17 -5.78 28.50
CA GLU A 220 13.96 -6.24 29.18
C GLU A 220 13.85 -7.76 29.14
N ALA A 221 14.10 -8.39 27.98
CA ALA A 221 14.05 -9.83 27.84
C ALA A 221 15.07 -10.53 28.77
N LYS A 222 16.33 -10.04 28.83
CA LYS A 222 17.37 -10.55 29.74
C LYS A 222 16.94 -10.42 31.21
N ALA A 223 16.42 -9.26 31.60
CA ALA A 223 15.95 -9.03 32.96
C ALA A 223 14.86 -10.03 33.36
N ARG A 224 13.90 -10.29 32.47
CA ARG A 224 12.82 -11.28 32.68
C ARG A 224 13.29 -12.73 32.68
N LEU A 225 14.41 -13.02 32.00
CA LEU A 225 15.09 -14.31 32.07
C LEU A 225 15.95 -14.47 33.33
N GLY A 226 16.14 -13.42 34.14
CA GLY A 226 17.03 -13.43 35.30
C GLY A 226 18.52 -13.37 34.94
N VAL A 227 18.86 -13.01 33.69
CA VAL A 227 20.24 -12.83 33.25
C VAL A 227 20.70 -11.43 33.67
N LYS A 228 21.56 -11.35 34.71
CA LYS A 228 22.15 -10.09 35.15
C LYS A 228 23.21 -9.60 34.15
N LYS A 229 23.39 -8.27 34.07
CA LYS A 229 24.47 -7.65 33.30
C LYS A 229 25.83 -8.18 33.79
N GLU A 230 26.59 -8.82 32.91
CA GLU A 230 28.04 -8.84 33.06
C GLU A 230 28.51 -7.40 32.82
N GLY A 231 29.10 -6.80 33.85
CA GLY A 231 29.53 -5.40 33.87
C GLY A 231 30.78 -5.17 33.05
#